data_AF-A0A427AUS6-F1
#
_entry.id   AF-A0A427AUS6-F1
#
_cell.length_a   1.000
_cell.length_b   1.000
_cell.length_c   1.000
_cell.angle_alpha   90.00
_cell.angle_beta   90.00
_cell.angle_gamma   90.00
#
_symmetry.space_group_name_H-M   'P 1'
#
loop_
_entity.id
_entity.type
_entity.pdbx_description
1 polymer ?
#
loop_
_entity_poly.entity_id
_entity_poly.type
_entity_poly.pdbx_seq_one_letter_code
_entity_poly.pdbx_strand_id
1 'polypeptide(L)'
;SDDDCCNSCEEVREAYRKKGWGLSNPDLVDQCKREGFLEKIKNEEGEGCNVYGFLEVKKVGGNFHFAPGKSFQQSNMHVHDLLPFQKDSFNISHKINKLTFGEYFPGVVNPLDGVQWVQHSPNGMYQYFIKVVPTVYTDINGRTIQSNQFSVTEHFKSDDTGRLQSVPGVFFFYDLSPIKVTFMEGHVSFLHFLTNVCAIVGGIFTVSGILDSFIYHGQRAIKKKMEIGKFS
;
A
#
# COMPACT_ATOMS: atom_id res chain seq x y z
N SER A 1 -23.33 42.20 -4.65
CA SER A 1 -22.95 42.51 -6.03
C SER A 1 -23.77 41.58 -6.90
N ASP A 2 -24.78 42.12 -7.58
CA ASP A 2 -25.78 41.36 -8.33
C ASP A 2 -25.32 41.02 -9.77
N ASP A 3 -24.01 40.98 -10.00
CA ASP A 3 -23.40 40.90 -11.35
C ASP A 3 -22.69 39.56 -11.65
N ASP A 4 -22.73 38.58 -10.75
CA ASP A 4 -22.15 37.26 -11.04
C ASP A 4 -23.13 36.42 -11.87
N CYS A 5 -23.20 36.69 -13.17
CA CYS A 5 -23.86 35.82 -14.14
C CYS A 5 -23.08 34.50 -14.28
N CYS A 6 -23.77 33.37 -14.11
CA CYS A 6 -23.20 32.04 -14.37
C CYS A 6 -23.38 31.67 -15.85
N ASN A 7 -22.29 31.60 -16.60
CA ASN A 7 -22.28 31.29 -18.03
C ASN A 7 -22.14 29.79 -18.32
N SER A 8 -21.55 29.03 -17.40
CA SER A 8 -21.33 27.59 -17.51
C SER A 8 -22.10 26.78 -16.47
N CYS A 9 -22.34 25.48 -16.76
CA CYS A 9 -22.95 24.57 -15.79
C CYS A 9 -22.11 24.48 -14.50
N GLU A 10 -20.79 24.53 -14.64
CA GLU A 10 -19.88 24.50 -13.49
C GLU A 10 -20.01 25.74 -12.62
N GLU A 11 -20.12 26.94 -13.20
CA GLU A 11 -20.35 28.18 -12.46
C GLU A 11 -21.68 28.14 -11.70
N VAL A 12 -22.76 27.63 -12.32
CA VAL A 12 -24.06 27.47 -11.63
C VAL A 12 -23.92 26.53 -10.44
N ARG A 13 -23.28 25.37 -10.63
CA ARG A 13 -23.06 24.39 -9.56
C ARG A 13 -22.19 24.95 -8.44
N GLU A 14 -21.15 25.71 -8.78
CA GLU A 14 -20.30 26.38 -7.82
C GLU A 14 -21.06 27.46 -7.03
N ALA A 15 -21.92 28.23 -7.70
CA ALA A 15 -22.77 29.23 -7.04
C ALA A 15 -23.77 28.60 -6.07
N TYR A 16 -24.43 27.51 -6.46
CA TYR A 16 -25.29 26.71 -5.57
C TYR A 16 -24.51 26.20 -4.36
N ARG A 17 -23.31 25.65 -4.60
CA ARG A 17 -22.42 25.14 -3.56
C ARG A 17 -21.97 26.23 -2.59
N LYS A 18 -21.63 27.44 -3.06
CA LYS A 18 -21.28 28.60 -2.21
C LYS A 18 -22.43 28.97 -1.27
N LYS A 19 -23.68 28.73 -1.67
CA LYS A 19 -24.89 28.93 -0.85
C LYS A 19 -25.25 27.71 0.01
N GLY A 20 -24.50 26.60 -0.09
CA GLY A 20 -24.80 25.35 0.60
C GLY A 20 -26.01 24.61 0.04
N TRP A 21 -26.40 24.89 -1.21
CA TRP A 21 -27.51 24.24 -1.90
C TRP A 21 -26.99 23.11 -2.78
N GLY A 22 -27.70 21.98 -2.77
CA GLY A 22 -27.51 20.90 -3.75
C GLY A 22 -28.27 21.20 -5.04
N LEU A 23 -27.70 20.86 -6.18
CA LEU A 23 -28.40 20.98 -7.46
C LEU A 23 -29.20 19.69 -7.73
N SER A 24 -30.47 19.69 -7.32
CA SER A 24 -31.32 18.50 -7.32
C SER A 24 -31.64 17.96 -8.73
N ASN A 25 -31.74 18.84 -9.72
CA ASN A 25 -32.00 18.45 -11.11
C ASN A 25 -31.23 19.34 -12.10
N PRO A 26 -30.08 18.87 -12.61
CA PRO A 26 -29.30 19.62 -13.59
C PRO A 26 -30.03 19.90 -14.92
N ASP A 27 -31.07 19.14 -15.29
CA ASP A 27 -31.82 19.37 -16.53
C ASP A 27 -32.70 20.63 -16.50
N LEU A 28 -32.99 21.14 -15.29
CA LEU A 28 -33.72 22.40 -15.11
C LEU A 28 -32.83 23.64 -15.26
N VAL A 29 -31.51 23.44 -15.39
CA VAL A 29 -30.54 24.52 -15.57
C VAL A 29 -30.14 24.58 -17.04
N ASP A 30 -30.45 25.71 -17.70
CA ASP A 30 -30.19 25.90 -19.12
C ASP A 30 -28.73 25.65 -19.51
N GLN A 31 -27.79 26.11 -18.68
CA GLN A 31 -26.35 25.90 -18.88
C GLN A 31 -25.99 24.41 -18.86
N CYS A 32 -26.51 23.65 -17.90
CA CYS A 32 -26.24 22.22 -17.75
C CYS A 32 -26.89 21.37 -18.85
N LYS A 33 -28.11 21.73 -19.27
CA LYS A 33 -28.79 21.11 -20.39
C LYS A 33 -28.08 21.37 -21.71
N ARG A 34 -27.69 22.62 -21.98
CA ARG A 34 -26.94 23.02 -23.19
C ARG A 34 -25.60 22.32 -23.30
N GLU A 35 -24.93 22.11 -22.18
CA GLU A 35 -23.62 21.44 -22.12
C GLU A 35 -23.70 19.90 -22.06
N GLY A 36 -24.92 19.35 -22.03
CA GLY A 36 -25.16 17.91 -22.00
C GLY A 36 -24.62 17.23 -20.73
N PHE A 37 -24.70 17.90 -19.58
CA PHE A 37 -24.06 17.41 -18.34
C PHE A 37 -24.53 16.00 -17.93
N LEU A 38 -25.84 15.74 -17.93
CA LEU A 38 -26.36 14.41 -17.60
C LEU A 38 -26.05 13.36 -18.67
N GLU A 39 -25.98 13.75 -19.94
CA GLU A 39 -25.62 12.85 -21.03
C GLU A 39 -24.16 12.40 -20.92
N LYS A 40 -23.24 13.30 -20.54
CA LYS A 40 -21.85 12.95 -20.23
C LYS A 40 -21.77 11.92 -19.10
N ILE A 41 -22.50 12.12 -18.00
CA ILE A 41 -22.54 11.17 -16.87
C ILE A 41 -23.08 9.80 -17.32
N LYS A 42 -24.09 9.78 -18.19
CA LYS A 42 -24.63 8.52 -18.74
C LYS A 42 -23.62 7.84 -19.67
N ASN A 43 -22.89 8.59 -20.48
CA ASN A 43 -21.89 8.03 -21.39
C ASN A 43 -20.69 7.43 -20.64
N GLU A 44 -20.35 7.97 -19.47
CA GLU A 44 -19.30 7.44 -18.57
C GLU A 44 -19.80 6.26 -17.71
N GLU A 45 -21.04 5.78 -17.94
CA GLU A 45 -21.58 4.64 -17.19
C GLU A 45 -20.80 3.34 -17.48
N GLY A 46 -20.31 2.71 -16.42
CA GLY A 46 -19.50 1.49 -16.52
C GLY A 46 -18.02 1.74 -16.72
N GLU A 47 -17.60 3.00 -16.86
CA GLU A 47 -16.19 3.37 -16.88
C GLU A 47 -15.57 3.33 -15.47
N GLY A 48 -14.25 3.18 -15.43
CA GLY A 48 -13.44 3.26 -14.21
C GLY A 48 -12.42 4.39 -14.32
N CYS A 49 -11.90 4.84 -13.17
CA CYS A 49 -10.90 5.89 -13.14
C CYS A 49 -9.50 5.31 -12.86
N ASN A 50 -8.48 5.76 -13.61
CA ASN A 50 -7.08 5.51 -13.28
C ASN A 50 -6.45 6.77 -12.69
N VAL A 51 -6.18 6.75 -11.39
CA VAL A 51 -5.63 7.89 -10.66
C VAL A 51 -4.15 7.64 -10.36
N TYR A 52 -3.31 8.61 -10.72
CA TYR A 52 -1.88 8.62 -10.39
C TYR A 52 -1.46 10.04 -10.01
N GLY A 53 -0.50 10.16 -9.11
CA GLY A 53 0.02 11.45 -8.68
C GLY A 53 0.78 11.36 -7.37
N PHE A 54 1.13 12.53 -6.85
CA PHE A 54 1.81 12.69 -5.56
C PHE A 54 1.05 13.73 -4.75
N LEU A 55 0.98 13.51 -3.44
CA LEU A 55 0.34 14.45 -2.51
C LEU A 55 1.36 14.84 -1.44
N GLU A 56 1.64 16.14 -1.34
CA GLU A 56 2.42 16.69 -0.25
C GLU A 56 1.49 16.97 0.94
N VAL A 57 1.75 16.28 2.05
CA VAL A 57 0.94 16.38 3.27
C VAL A 57 1.79 16.80 4.46
N LYS A 58 1.15 17.44 5.43
CA LYS A 58 1.78 17.68 6.74
C LYS A 58 2.06 16.33 7.41
N LYS A 59 3.16 16.25 8.16
CA LYS A 59 3.54 15.06 8.94
C LYS A 59 2.69 14.95 10.22
N VAL A 60 1.39 14.77 10.06
CA VAL A 60 0.40 14.52 11.12
C VAL A 60 -0.60 13.47 10.63
N GLY A 61 -1.33 12.84 11.56
CA GLY A 61 -2.42 11.94 11.18
C GLY A 61 -3.46 12.64 10.31
N GLY A 62 -3.92 11.95 9.27
CA GLY A 62 -4.82 12.49 8.27
C GLY A 62 -5.57 11.41 7.50
N ASN A 63 -6.34 11.84 6.51
CA ASN A 63 -7.02 10.92 5.60
C ASN A 63 -7.12 11.52 4.19
N PHE A 64 -7.09 10.64 3.19
CA PHE A 64 -7.53 10.94 1.84
C PHE A 64 -8.48 9.83 1.38
N HIS A 65 -9.40 10.15 0.48
CA HIS A 65 -10.43 9.21 0.06
C HIS A 65 -10.91 9.47 -1.36
N PHE A 66 -11.38 8.41 -1.99
CA PHE A 66 -12.05 8.43 -3.28
C PHE A 66 -13.51 8.07 -3.05
N ALA A 67 -14.40 8.99 -3.40
CA ALA A 67 -15.83 8.81 -3.29
C ALA A 67 -16.50 9.53 -4.47
N PRO A 68 -17.69 9.08 -4.89
CA PRO A 68 -18.44 9.72 -5.96
C PRO A 68 -18.87 11.13 -5.55
N GLY A 69 -18.98 12.01 -6.54
CA GLY A 69 -19.36 13.40 -6.32
C GLY A 69 -18.18 14.36 -6.21
N LYS A 70 -18.49 15.66 -6.33
CA LYS A 70 -17.51 16.70 -6.01
C LYS A 70 -17.45 16.86 -4.50
N SER A 71 -16.25 16.79 -3.96
CA SER A 71 -16.00 17.10 -2.56
C SER A 71 -16.15 18.60 -2.32
N PHE A 72 -16.77 18.97 -1.20
CA PHE A 72 -16.84 20.34 -0.74
C PHE A 72 -16.75 20.42 0.77
N GLN A 73 -16.20 21.53 1.25
CA GLN A 73 -16.02 21.78 2.68
C GLN A 73 -17.14 22.71 3.14
N GLN A 74 -18.06 22.18 3.95
CA GLN A 74 -19.09 22.97 4.62
C GLN A 74 -18.89 22.83 6.13
N SER A 75 -18.70 23.95 6.83
CA SER A 75 -18.53 23.98 8.29
C SER A 75 -17.43 23.03 8.83
N ASN A 76 -16.26 23.03 8.20
CA ASN A 76 -15.12 22.13 8.53
C ASN A 76 -15.37 20.62 8.33
N MET A 77 -16.46 20.24 7.66
CA MET A 77 -16.75 18.85 7.30
C MET A 77 -16.62 18.66 5.79
N HIS A 78 -15.96 17.57 5.37
CA HIS A 78 -15.90 17.15 3.97
C HIS A 78 -17.19 16.43 3.61
N VAL A 79 -17.98 17.04 2.73
CA VAL A 79 -19.25 16.50 2.23
C VAL A 79 -19.12 16.23 0.73
N HIS A 80 -19.80 15.19 0.25
CA HIS A 80 -19.87 14.87 -1.17
C HIS A 80 -21.26 15.15 -1.70
N ASP A 81 -21.35 15.84 -2.84
CA ASP A 81 -22.61 16.04 -3.53
C ASP A 81 -22.98 14.79 -4.34
N LEU A 82 -23.79 13.91 -3.74
CA LEU A 82 -24.27 12.68 -4.34
C LEU A 82 -25.59 12.85 -5.11
N LEU A 83 -26.24 14.02 -5.01
CA LEU A 83 -27.55 14.28 -5.62
C LEU A 83 -27.59 14.12 -7.15
N PRO A 84 -26.53 14.43 -7.93
CA PRO A 84 -26.51 14.18 -9.37
C PRO A 84 -26.40 12.70 -9.73
N PHE A 85 -25.98 11.86 -8.77
CA PHE A 85 -25.69 10.44 -8.95
C PHE A 85 -26.75 9.59 -8.27
N GLN A 86 -28.04 9.81 -8.60
CA GLN A 86 -29.18 8.99 -8.17
C GLN A 86 -29.07 7.54 -8.71
N LYS A 87 -28.03 6.80 -8.30
CA LYS A 87 -27.91 5.37 -8.51
C LYS A 87 -28.16 4.67 -7.19
N ASP A 88 -28.93 3.59 -7.26
CA ASP A 88 -29.21 2.72 -6.11
C ASP A 88 -27.94 2.04 -5.59
N SER A 89 -26.87 1.98 -6.39
CA SER A 89 -25.57 1.45 -5.97
C SER A 89 -24.36 2.09 -6.67
N PHE A 90 -23.27 2.27 -5.91
CA PHE A 90 -21.96 2.62 -6.43
C PHE A 90 -20.99 1.44 -6.36
N ASN A 91 -20.15 1.31 -7.39
CA ASN A 91 -19.06 0.35 -7.43
C ASN A 91 -17.76 1.00 -6.96
N ILE A 92 -17.25 0.54 -5.82
CA ILE A 92 -16.00 0.94 -5.17
C ILE A 92 -14.91 -0.15 -5.28
N SER A 93 -15.10 -1.13 -6.17
CA SER A 93 -14.05 -2.09 -6.54
C SER A 93 -12.84 -1.33 -7.09
N HIS A 94 -11.65 -1.70 -6.65
CA HIS A 94 -10.45 -0.95 -6.99
C HIS A 94 -9.21 -1.84 -6.98
N LYS A 95 -8.17 -1.35 -7.66
CA LYS A 95 -6.83 -1.93 -7.65
C LYS A 95 -5.83 -0.84 -7.30
N ILE A 96 -5.07 -1.07 -6.24
CA ILE A 96 -3.97 -0.21 -5.85
C ILE A 96 -2.74 -0.69 -6.62
N ASN A 97 -2.35 0.06 -7.65
CA ASN A 97 -1.16 -0.29 -8.42
C ASN A 97 0.12 -0.04 -7.60
N LYS A 98 0.19 1.12 -6.94
CA LYS A 98 1.32 1.51 -6.11
C LYS A 98 0.92 2.56 -5.08
N LEU A 99 1.33 2.38 -3.82
CA LEU A 99 1.21 3.40 -2.78
C LEU A 99 2.51 3.45 -1.96
N THR A 100 3.11 4.63 -1.88
CA THR A 100 4.42 4.81 -1.23
C THR A 100 4.43 6.09 -0.40
N PHE A 101 5.09 6.05 0.76
CA PHE A 101 5.27 7.20 1.65
C PHE A 101 6.75 7.62 1.68
N GLY A 102 7.11 8.65 0.91
CA GLY A 102 8.50 9.12 0.81
C GLY A 102 9.29 8.45 -0.31
N GLU A 103 10.61 8.48 -0.20
CA GLU A 103 11.52 8.01 -1.26
C GLU A 103 11.72 6.49 -1.27
N TYR A 104 12.04 5.92 -2.43
CA TYR A 104 12.38 4.50 -2.49
C TYR A 104 13.74 4.22 -1.83
N PHE A 105 13.84 3.10 -1.12
CA PHE A 105 15.11 2.54 -0.65
C PHE A 105 15.18 1.03 -0.91
N PRO A 106 16.38 0.45 -1.07
CA PRO A 106 16.53 -0.98 -1.36
C PRO A 106 15.89 -1.87 -0.30
N GLY A 107 15.14 -2.87 -0.76
CA GLY A 107 14.46 -3.83 0.13
C GLY A 107 13.12 -3.37 0.71
N VAL A 108 12.66 -2.15 0.40
CA VAL A 108 11.32 -1.71 0.81
C VAL A 108 10.23 -2.55 0.13
N VAL A 109 9.26 -3.00 0.92
CA VAL A 109 8.07 -3.71 0.45
C VAL A 109 6.85 -2.98 0.97
N ASN A 110 6.02 -2.44 0.07
CA ASN A 110 4.79 -1.75 0.44
C ASN A 110 3.63 -2.76 0.46
N PRO A 111 2.87 -2.88 1.57
CA PRO A 111 1.79 -3.87 1.69
C PRO A 111 0.64 -3.72 0.68
N LEU A 112 0.45 -2.52 0.11
CA LEU A 112 -0.66 -2.20 -0.79
C LEU A 112 -0.29 -2.21 -2.27
N ASP A 113 0.97 -2.48 -2.62
CA ASP A 113 1.37 -2.53 -4.03
C ASP A 113 0.75 -3.77 -4.72
N GLY A 114 -0.07 -3.55 -5.74
CA GLY A 114 -0.73 -4.59 -6.51
C GLY A 114 -2.01 -5.18 -5.88
N VAL A 115 -2.47 -4.67 -4.74
CA VAL A 115 -3.67 -5.15 -4.06
C VAL A 115 -4.93 -4.83 -4.87
N GLN A 116 -5.84 -5.80 -4.98
CA GLN A 116 -7.13 -5.64 -5.64
C GLN A 116 -8.25 -6.06 -4.70
N TRP A 117 -9.32 -5.26 -4.68
CA TRP A 117 -10.53 -5.58 -3.95
C TRP A 117 -11.76 -5.41 -4.84
N VAL A 118 -12.68 -6.37 -4.75
CA VAL A 118 -13.93 -6.40 -5.50
C VAL A 118 -15.10 -6.30 -4.54
N GLN A 119 -16.03 -5.40 -4.84
CA GLN A 119 -17.22 -5.17 -4.03
C GLN A 119 -18.24 -6.29 -4.24
N HIS A 120 -18.76 -6.80 -3.13
CA HIS A 120 -19.78 -7.87 -3.12
C HIS A 120 -21.15 -7.38 -2.66
N SER A 121 -21.20 -6.35 -1.81
CA SER A 121 -22.45 -5.73 -1.32
C SER A 121 -22.57 -4.29 -1.82
N PRO A 122 -23.77 -3.83 -2.18
CA PRO A 122 -23.98 -2.45 -2.66
C PRO A 122 -23.68 -1.44 -1.55
N ASN A 123 -23.28 -0.23 -1.94
CA ASN A 123 -23.11 0.92 -1.06
C ASN A 123 -22.22 0.64 0.16
N GLY A 124 -20.98 0.27 -0.09
CA GLY A 124 -20.01 0.02 0.96
C GLY A 124 -18.96 1.13 1.12
N MET A 125 -18.35 1.18 2.29
CA MET A 125 -17.16 1.95 2.59
C MET A 125 -16.00 1.00 2.84
N TYR A 126 -14.94 1.10 2.04
CA TYR A 126 -13.71 0.35 2.24
C TYR A 126 -12.64 1.23 2.87
N GLN A 127 -12.06 0.81 3.98
CA GLN A 127 -11.17 1.62 4.81
C GLN A 127 -9.82 0.94 4.96
N TYR A 128 -8.76 1.65 4.60
CA TYR A 128 -7.37 1.31 4.88
C TYR A 128 -6.87 2.16 6.04
N PHE A 129 -6.44 1.51 7.12
CA PHE A 129 -5.77 2.13 8.25
C PHE A 129 -4.26 1.91 8.12
N ILE A 130 -3.55 2.96 7.73
CA ILE A 130 -2.13 2.95 7.43
C ILE A 130 -1.36 3.50 8.63
N LYS A 131 -0.38 2.75 9.13
CA LYS A 131 0.56 3.22 10.15
C LYS A 131 1.92 3.43 9.50
N VAL A 132 2.29 4.70 9.32
CA VAL A 132 3.53 5.13 8.65
C VAL A 132 4.67 5.16 9.65
N VAL A 133 5.77 4.46 9.36
CA VAL A 133 6.95 4.31 10.21
C VAL A 133 8.13 5.03 9.56
N PRO A 134 8.61 6.15 10.14
CA PRO A 134 9.81 6.82 9.67
C PRO A 134 11.01 5.86 9.62
N THR A 135 11.67 5.80 8.47
CA THR A 135 12.75 4.85 8.20
C THR A 135 13.96 5.59 7.64
N VAL A 136 15.13 5.35 8.23
CA VAL A 136 16.40 5.88 7.75
C VAL A 136 17.21 4.72 7.21
N TYR A 137 17.60 4.78 5.94
CA TYR A 137 18.45 3.77 5.31
C TYR A 137 19.83 4.37 5.04
N THR A 138 20.88 3.68 5.47
CA THR A 138 22.27 4.08 5.22
C THR A 138 22.95 2.99 4.41
N ASP A 139 23.42 3.34 3.21
CA ASP A 139 24.15 2.41 2.35
C ASP A 139 25.59 2.16 2.84
N ILE A 140 26.27 1.20 2.21
CA ILE A 140 27.67 0.87 2.50
C ILE A 140 28.64 2.04 2.34
N ASN A 141 28.29 3.05 1.54
CA ASN A 141 29.11 4.23 1.28
C ASN A 141 28.81 5.36 2.29
N GLY A 142 27.86 5.16 3.21
CA GLY A 142 27.44 6.15 4.20
C GLY A 142 26.41 7.15 3.69
N ARG A 143 25.83 6.97 2.50
CA ARG A 143 24.73 7.82 2.01
C ARG A 143 23.45 7.43 2.74
N THR A 144 22.79 8.44 3.29
CA THR A 144 21.56 8.27 4.07
C THR A 144 20.34 8.71 3.27
N ILE A 145 19.32 7.85 3.22
CA ILE A 145 18.00 8.09 2.65
C ILE A 145 17.00 8.18 3.79
N GLN A 146 16.23 9.26 3.85
CA GLN A 146 15.13 9.43 4.81
C GLN A 146 13.81 9.14 4.12
N SER A 147 13.17 8.03 4.50
CA SER A 147 11.92 7.60 3.91
C SER A 147 10.97 7.06 4.97
N ASN A 148 9.91 6.36 4.56
CA ASN A 148 8.97 5.71 5.44
C ASN A 148 8.65 4.31 4.91
N GLN A 149 8.29 3.45 5.86
CA GLN A 149 7.59 2.21 5.61
C GLN A 149 6.17 2.34 6.16
N PHE A 150 5.29 1.40 5.87
CA PHE A 150 3.99 1.38 6.52
C PHE A 150 3.43 -0.01 6.67
N SER A 151 2.57 -0.18 7.66
CA SER A 151 1.68 -1.34 7.80
C SER A 151 0.24 -0.91 7.56
N VAL A 152 -0.62 -1.89 7.23
CA VAL A 152 -2.01 -1.63 6.87
C VAL A 152 -2.94 -2.60 7.59
N THR A 153 -4.11 -2.08 7.98
CA THR A 153 -5.27 -2.87 8.39
C THR A 153 -6.46 -2.46 7.54
N GLU A 154 -7.23 -3.43 7.09
CA GLU A 154 -8.35 -3.24 6.17
C GLU A 154 -9.68 -3.45 6.90
N HIS A 155 -10.67 -2.64 6.58
CA HIS A 155 -12.01 -2.78 7.14
C HIS A 155 -13.07 -2.37 6.12
N PHE A 156 -14.06 -3.23 5.92
CA PHE A 156 -15.19 -2.94 5.05
C PHE A 156 -16.46 -2.77 5.89
N LYS A 157 -17.22 -1.72 5.60
CA LYS A 157 -18.54 -1.45 6.19
C LYS A 157 -19.59 -1.42 5.08
N SER A 158 -20.61 -2.26 5.20
CA SER A 158 -21.80 -2.22 4.35
C SER A 158 -22.89 -1.33 4.98
N ASP A 159 -23.77 -0.78 4.15
CA ASP A 159 -24.91 0.07 4.54
C ASP A 159 -26.12 -0.71 5.12
N ASP A 160 -25.91 -1.96 5.58
CA ASP A 160 -26.98 -2.88 5.98
C ASP A 160 -27.69 -2.49 7.31
N THR A 161 -27.28 -1.40 7.96
CA THR A 161 -27.70 -1.07 9.33
C THR A 161 -28.66 0.12 9.46
N GLY A 162 -29.07 0.77 8.37
CA GLY A 162 -30.06 1.87 8.41
C GLY A 162 -29.67 3.04 9.33
N ARG A 163 -28.39 3.11 9.73
CA ARG A 163 -27.83 4.10 10.65
C ARG A 163 -26.83 4.96 9.89
N LEU A 164 -27.27 6.17 9.56
CA LEU A 164 -26.51 7.22 8.87
C LEU A 164 -25.86 6.77 7.56
N GLN A 165 -26.32 7.34 6.44
CA GLN A 165 -25.70 7.24 5.12
C GLN A 165 -24.19 7.51 5.20
N SER A 166 -23.40 6.45 5.33
CA SER A 166 -21.95 6.53 5.24
C SER A 166 -21.64 6.71 3.77
N VAL A 167 -20.89 7.76 3.42
CA VAL A 167 -20.57 8.04 2.01
C VAL A 167 -19.82 6.83 1.44
N PRO A 168 -20.34 6.17 0.40
CA PRO A 168 -19.67 5.04 -0.22
C PRO A 168 -18.35 5.51 -0.83
N GLY A 169 -17.29 4.72 -0.66
CA GLY A 169 -15.97 5.11 -1.15
C GLY A 169 -14.84 4.29 -0.56
N VAL A 170 -13.63 4.62 -1.00
CA VAL A 170 -12.38 4.02 -0.56
C VAL A 170 -11.59 5.07 0.24
N PHE A 171 -11.35 4.79 1.50
CA PHE A 171 -10.75 5.73 2.46
C PHE A 171 -9.40 5.23 2.93
N PHE A 172 -8.42 6.13 2.99
CA PHE A 172 -7.06 5.88 3.46
C PHE A 172 -6.79 6.77 4.66
N PHE A 173 -6.92 6.21 5.85
CA PHE A 173 -6.55 6.87 7.10
C PHE A 173 -5.09 6.58 7.38
N TYR A 174 -4.24 7.60 7.48
CA TYR A 174 -2.84 7.42 7.79
C TYR A 174 -2.46 8.14 9.08
N ASP A 175 -1.56 7.52 9.84
CA ASP A 175 -1.05 8.07 11.09
C ASP A 175 0.44 7.72 11.24
N LEU A 176 1.18 8.57 11.93
CA LEU A 176 2.63 8.42 12.10
C LEU A 176 2.93 7.64 13.37
N SER A 177 3.73 6.59 13.21
CA SER A 177 4.27 5.82 14.34
C SER A 177 5.29 6.67 15.11
N PRO A 178 5.26 6.63 16.46
CA PRO A 178 6.26 7.29 17.28
C PRO A 178 7.63 6.57 17.26
N ILE A 179 7.74 5.45 16.53
CA ILE A 179 8.96 4.64 16.43
C ILE A 179 9.64 4.91 15.09
N LYS A 180 10.98 4.98 15.11
CA LYS A 180 11.82 5.13 13.92
C LYS A 180 12.67 3.87 13.71
N VAL A 181 12.72 3.38 12.47
CA VAL A 181 13.57 2.26 12.06
C VAL A 181 14.82 2.80 11.38
N THR A 182 15.99 2.23 11.69
CA THR A 182 17.25 2.58 11.03
C THR A 182 17.88 1.33 10.44
N PHE A 183 18.03 1.31 9.13
CA PHE A 183 18.78 0.28 8.41
C PHE A 183 20.17 0.82 8.08
N MET A 184 21.18 0.02 8.41
CA MET A 184 22.56 0.30 8.04
C MET A 184 23.12 -0.92 7.33
N GLU A 185 23.54 -0.74 6.09
CA GLU A 185 24.31 -1.76 5.40
C GLU A 185 25.75 -1.74 5.91
N GLY A 186 26.28 -2.93 6.19
CA GLY A 186 27.64 -3.11 6.65
C GLY A 186 28.34 -4.20 5.87
N HIS A 187 29.66 -4.08 5.74
CA HIS A 187 30.47 -5.18 5.26
C HIS A 187 30.76 -6.18 6.38
N VAL A 188 30.75 -7.46 6.03
CA VAL A 188 31.33 -8.49 6.88
C VAL A 188 32.84 -8.25 6.99
N SER A 189 33.39 -8.42 8.20
CA SER A 189 34.81 -8.18 8.44
C SER A 189 35.66 -9.22 7.68
N PHE A 190 36.84 -8.80 7.21
CA PHE A 190 37.79 -9.71 6.55
C PHE A 190 38.20 -10.88 7.47
N LEU A 191 38.25 -10.64 8.78
CA LEU A 191 38.52 -11.69 9.76
C LEU A 191 37.45 -12.77 9.76
N HIS A 192 36.17 -12.41 9.59
CA HIS A 192 35.08 -13.37 9.48
C HIS A 192 35.23 -14.27 8.24
N PHE A 193 35.73 -13.71 7.13
CA PHE A 193 36.08 -14.50 5.95
C PHE A 193 37.24 -15.47 6.25
N LEU A 194 38.32 -14.99 6.88
CA LEU A 194 39.48 -15.81 7.20
C LEU A 194 39.12 -16.95 8.16
N THR A 195 38.32 -16.67 9.19
CA THR A 195 37.85 -17.71 10.13
C THR A 195 37.03 -18.77 9.41
N ASN A 196 36.19 -18.39 8.45
CA ASN A 196 35.44 -19.35 7.64
C ASN A 196 36.36 -20.21 6.77
N VAL A 197 37.38 -19.62 6.14
CA VAL A 197 38.37 -20.39 5.34
C VAL A 197 39.13 -21.38 6.22
N CYS A 198 39.63 -20.94 7.36
CA CYS A 198 40.32 -21.81 8.32
C CYS A 198 39.40 -22.94 8.82
N ALA A 199 38.13 -22.65 9.10
CA ALA A 199 37.16 -23.66 9.52
C ALA A 199 36.92 -24.71 8.43
N ILE A 200 36.82 -24.30 7.16
CA ILE A 200 36.66 -25.22 6.03
C ILE A 200 37.90 -26.10 5.85
N VAL A 201 39.10 -25.51 5.84
CA VAL A 201 40.36 -26.25 5.65
C VAL A 201 40.62 -27.20 6.83
N GLY A 202 40.44 -26.72 8.07
CA GLY A 202 40.57 -27.54 9.28
C GLY A 202 39.55 -28.67 9.33
N GLY A 203 38.31 -28.42 8.88
CA GLY A 203 37.28 -29.42 8.75
C GLY A 203 37.66 -30.54 7.77
N ILE A 204 38.17 -30.18 6.58
CA ILE A 204 38.64 -31.14 5.58
C ILE A 204 39.77 -32.00 6.14
N PHE A 205 40.80 -31.40 6.73
CA PHE A 205 41.91 -32.14 7.32
C PHE A 205 41.46 -33.11 8.42
N THR A 206 40.54 -32.67 9.28
CA THR A 206 40.00 -33.50 10.37
C THR A 206 39.23 -34.69 9.82
N VAL A 207 38.35 -34.48 8.84
CA VAL A 207 37.55 -35.55 8.22
C VAL A 207 38.45 -36.53 7.46
N SER A 208 39.42 -36.03 6.69
CA SER A 208 40.39 -36.88 6.00
C SER A 208 41.23 -37.73 6.96
N GLY A 209 41.69 -37.15 8.07
CA GLY A 209 42.45 -37.88 9.10
C GLY A 209 41.64 -38.96 9.80
N ILE A 210 40.37 -38.70 10.09
CA ILE A 210 39.45 -39.71 10.66
C ILE A 210 39.26 -40.86 9.66
N LEU A 211 38.97 -40.54 8.39
CA LEU A 211 38.78 -41.56 7.35
C LEU A 211 40.03 -42.43 7.14
N ASP A 212 41.21 -41.82 7.05
CA ASP A 212 42.48 -42.55 6.90
C ASP A 212 42.73 -43.48 8.09
N SER A 213 42.56 -42.98 9.32
CA SER A 213 42.69 -43.79 10.54
C SER A 213 41.71 -44.96 10.58
N PHE A 214 40.45 -44.74 10.20
CA PHE A 214 39.44 -45.80 10.11
C PHE A 214 39.83 -46.87 9.08
N ILE A 215 40.29 -46.48 7.89
CA ILE A 215 40.72 -47.41 6.84
C ILE A 215 41.96 -48.19 7.29
N TYR A 216 42.98 -47.51 7.82
CA TYR A 216 44.22 -48.13 8.26
C TYR A 216 43.99 -49.14 9.40
N HIS A 217 43.24 -48.76 10.43
CA HIS A 217 42.91 -49.66 11.53
C HIS A 217 41.96 -50.78 11.08
N GLY A 218 41.03 -50.51 10.17
CA GLY A 218 40.16 -51.50 9.55
C GLY A 218 40.95 -52.57 8.80
N GLN A 219 41.83 -52.17 7.87
CA GLN A 219 42.70 -53.07 7.13
C GLN A 219 43.60 -53.90 8.05
N ARG A 220 44.22 -53.27 9.04
CA ARG A 220 45.11 -53.95 9.99
C ARG A 220 44.37 -54.94 10.89
N ALA A 221 43.14 -54.61 11.32
CA ALA A 221 42.29 -55.53 12.08
C ALA A 221 41.81 -56.72 11.24
N ILE A 222 41.44 -56.49 9.98
CA ILE A 222 41.07 -57.56 9.02
C ILE A 222 42.27 -58.47 8.77
N LYS A 223 43.44 -57.91 8.45
CA LYS A 223 44.67 -58.68 8.23
C LYS A 223 45.06 -59.52 9.45
N LYS A 224 44.99 -58.94 10.65
CA LYS A 224 45.23 -59.67 11.90
C LYS A 224 44.19 -60.78 12.13
N LYS A 225 42.91 -60.55 11.82
CA LYS A 225 41.88 -61.60 11.88
C LYS A 225 42.11 -62.72 10.86
N MET A 226 42.64 -62.41 9.67
CA MET A 226 43.04 -63.42 8.67
C MET A 226 44.22 -64.25 9.17
N GLU A 227 45.25 -63.63 9.76
CA GLU A 227 46.44 -64.33 10.29
C GLU A 227 46.12 -65.28 11.45
N ILE A 228 45.09 -65.00 12.25
CA ILE A 228 44.64 -65.86 13.36
C ILE A 228 43.62 -66.94 12.87
N GLY A 229 43.38 -67.05 11.56
CA GLY A 229 42.49 -68.07 10.99
C GLY A 229 41.01 -67.90 11.33
N LYS A 230 40.58 -66.72 11.78
CA LYS A 230 39.18 -66.43 12.17
C LYS A 230 38.30 -65.90 11.03
N PHE A 231 38.80 -65.90 9.80
CA PHE A 231 37.98 -65.70 8.60
C PHE A 231 37.56 -67.07 8.04
N SER A 232 36.57 -67.66 8.71
CA SER A 232 35.61 -68.63 8.16
C SER A 232 34.21 -68.08 8.41
#